data_AF-A0A5B7UV39-F1
#
_entry.id   AF-A0A5B7UV39-F1
#
_cell.length_a   1.000
_cell.length_b   1.000
_cell.length_c   1.000
_cell.angle_alpha   90.00
_cell.angle_beta   90.00
_cell.angle_gamma   90.00
#
_symmetry.space_group_name_H-M   'P 1'
#
loop_
_entity.id
_entity.type
_entity.pdbx_description
1 polymer ?
#
loop_
_entity_poly.entity_id
_entity_poly.type
_entity_poly.pdbx_seq_one_letter_code
_entity_poly.pdbx_strand_id
1 'polypeptide(L)'
;MTWFKVDDTAHAHPKLLKAGNAALGLWVRAGAYAAQHLTEGVIPGVVAQLYGTAPQARKLVASGLWHPADHDCTRCKQPASGDYVMHDFLIYNPSRARVEDDRAAAAERQKRAREKAAEQRNQERNPLDSSANRPRTIDVPWAENREPSANQIEFPDDIAGQGVPSQRDAVDPSRSPRPDPTRPAVPPTEVQQASYGYGSTPAVPPNCRPLRDALTAAGIVVEWSLAEAEWFRLEAVVQRTAVPALVDHAREQWRRARSRPRSVRYFLPGWTALPPVPTGAPTSPGADVIPLDAARPGRVQRAADLFRTAAHDDPQESAQ
;
A
#
# COMPACT_ATOMS: atom_id res chain seq x y z
N MET A 1 4.29 10.83 17.78
CA MET A 1 2.93 10.41 17.41
C MET A 1 2.54 9.23 18.29
N THR A 2 1.26 9.11 18.66
CA THR A 2 0.77 7.96 19.44
C THR A 2 0.16 6.92 18.51
N TRP A 3 0.42 5.66 18.82
CA TRP A 3 -0.08 4.50 18.09
C TRP A 3 -0.97 3.69 19.01
N PHE A 4 -2.07 3.17 18.48
CA PHE A 4 -2.83 2.13 19.15
C PHE A 4 -2.19 0.78 18.84
N LYS A 5 -1.70 0.10 19.87
CA LYS A 5 -1.00 -1.18 19.71
C LYS A 5 -2.00 -2.33 19.71
N VAL A 6 -1.94 -3.14 18.67
CA VAL A 6 -2.69 -4.39 18.53
C VAL A 6 -1.69 -5.52 18.38
N ASP A 7 -1.91 -6.59 19.13
CA ASP A 7 -1.08 -7.80 19.08
C ASP A 7 -1.20 -8.48 17.71
N ASP A 8 -0.11 -9.03 17.17
CA ASP A 8 -0.09 -9.66 15.86
C ASP A 8 -0.90 -10.97 15.83
N THR A 9 -1.07 -11.63 16.97
CA THR A 9 -1.93 -12.81 17.13
C THR A 9 -3.40 -12.48 17.37
N ALA A 10 -3.76 -11.19 17.51
CA ALA A 10 -5.11 -10.76 17.86
C ALA A 10 -6.17 -11.25 16.85
N HIS A 11 -5.81 -11.41 15.58
CA HIS A 11 -6.70 -11.88 14.51
C HIS A 11 -7.32 -13.26 14.78
N ALA A 12 -6.66 -14.12 15.57
CA ALA A 12 -7.15 -15.45 15.94
C ALA A 12 -7.71 -15.51 17.38
N HIS A 13 -7.70 -14.40 18.12
CA HIS A 13 -8.10 -14.39 19.52
C HIS A 13 -9.62 -14.63 19.68
N PRO A 14 -10.07 -15.55 20.57
CA PRO A 14 -11.47 -15.93 20.67
C PRO A 14 -12.45 -14.77 20.91
N LYS A 15 -12.04 -13.76 21.69
CA LYS A 15 -12.88 -12.56 21.93
C LYS A 15 -13.10 -11.74 20.65
N LEU A 16 -12.08 -11.62 19.79
CA LEU A 16 -12.15 -10.86 18.54
C LEU A 16 -12.99 -11.61 17.51
N LEU A 17 -12.81 -12.93 17.40
CA LEU A 17 -13.63 -13.79 16.57
C LEU A 17 -15.12 -13.73 16.98
N LYS A 18 -15.41 -13.78 18.29
CA LYS A 18 -16.78 -13.67 18.83
C LYS A 18 -17.43 -12.31 18.53
N ALA A 19 -16.66 -11.21 18.54
CA ALA A 19 -17.15 -9.89 18.19
C ALA A 19 -17.51 -9.77 16.70
N GLY A 20 -16.71 -10.41 15.84
CA GLY A 20 -16.85 -10.39 14.38
C GLY A 20 -16.29 -9.13 13.72
N ASN A 21 -16.00 -9.22 12.42
CA ASN A 21 -15.23 -8.20 11.68
C ASN A 21 -15.81 -6.78 11.75
N ALA A 22 -17.14 -6.64 11.69
CA ALA A 22 -17.79 -5.33 11.75
C ALA A 22 -17.60 -4.65 13.12
N ALA A 23 -17.68 -5.42 14.22
CA ALA A 23 -17.44 -4.90 15.56
C ALA A 23 -15.93 -4.65 15.79
N LEU A 24 -15.07 -5.51 15.23
CA LEU A 24 -13.62 -5.31 15.28
C LEU A 24 -13.20 -4.00 14.59
N GLY A 25 -13.82 -3.64 13.47
CA GLY A 25 -13.58 -2.34 12.82
C GLY A 25 -13.90 -1.15 13.74
N LEU A 26 -15.00 -1.22 14.48
CA LEU A 26 -15.34 -0.22 15.50
C LEU A 26 -14.30 -0.20 16.64
N TRP A 27 -13.88 -1.37 17.12
CA TRP A 27 -12.87 -1.51 18.17
C TRP A 27 -11.53 -0.87 17.79
N VAL A 28 -11.02 -1.12 16.58
CA VAL A 28 -9.76 -0.52 16.10
C VAL A 28 -9.86 1.00 15.99
N ARG A 29 -10.97 1.53 15.43
CA ARG A 29 -11.17 2.98 15.29
C ARG A 29 -11.27 3.68 16.66
N ALA A 30 -12.01 3.08 17.59
CA ALA A 30 -12.13 3.61 18.94
C ALA A 30 -10.80 3.51 19.71
N GLY A 31 -10.01 2.46 19.50
CA GLY A 31 -8.67 2.33 20.08
C GLY A 31 -7.69 3.37 19.56
N ALA A 32 -7.71 3.64 18.25
CA ALA A 32 -6.94 4.72 17.64
C ALA A 32 -7.32 6.09 18.21
N TYR A 33 -8.62 6.35 18.37
CA TYR A 33 -9.12 7.55 19.06
C TYR A 33 -8.57 7.65 20.48
N ALA A 34 -8.65 6.58 21.27
CA ALA A 34 -8.19 6.59 22.65
C ALA A 34 -6.67 6.86 22.77
N ALA A 35 -5.88 6.30 21.86
CA ALA A 35 -4.43 6.56 21.80
C ALA A 35 -4.10 7.99 21.33
N GLN A 36 -4.86 8.55 20.39
CA GLN A 36 -4.67 9.92 19.91
C GLN A 36 -5.01 10.95 20.98
N HIS A 37 -6.14 10.76 21.67
CA HIS A 37 -6.68 11.69 22.64
C HIS A 37 -6.22 11.43 24.07
N LEU A 38 -5.40 10.41 24.29
CA LEU A 38 -4.86 10.03 25.61
C LEU A 38 -5.96 9.81 26.65
N THR A 39 -7.06 9.18 26.23
CA THR A 39 -8.22 8.88 27.09
C THR A 39 -8.04 7.58 27.86
N GLU A 40 -6.86 6.96 27.78
CA GLU A 40 -6.50 5.74 28.53
C GLU A 40 -7.48 4.57 28.31
N GLY A 41 -8.05 4.49 27.11
CA GLY A 41 -9.00 3.45 26.73
C GLY A 41 -10.46 3.82 26.95
N VAL A 42 -10.76 5.01 27.50
CA VAL A 42 -12.14 5.51 27.59
C VAL A 42 -12.61 5.98 26.21
N ILE A 43 -13.81 5.54 25.83
CA ILE A 43 -14.44 5.78 24.55
C ILE A 43 -15.78 6.48 24.83
N PRO A 44 -15.88 7.80 24.53
CA PRO A 44 -17.14 8.51 24.70
C PRO A 44 -18.25 7.88 23.86
N GLY A 45 -19.47 7.82 24.39
CA GLY A 45 -20.62 7.21 23.72
C GLY A 45 -20.89 7.83 22.35
N VAL A 46 -20.70 9.15 22.23
CA VAL A 46 -20.81 9.89 20.96
C VAL A 46 -19.78 9.44 19.92
N VAL A 47 -18.57 9.07 20.35
CA VAL A 47 -17.51 8.57 19.46
C VAL A 47 -17.82 7.15 19.01
N ALA A 48 -18.32 6.31 19.92
CA ALA A 48 -18.77 4.96 19.57
C ALA A 48 -19.91 4.99 18.53
N GLN A 49 -20.85 5.94 18.67
CA GLN A 49 -21.93 6.16 17.70
C GLN A 49 -21.44 6.75 16.37
N LEU A 50 -20.39 7.58 16.40
CA LEU A 50 -19.83 8.17 15.18
C LEU A 50 -19.11 7.13 14.30
N TYR A 51 -18.41 6.17 14.91
CA TYR A 51 -17.62 5.18 14.17
C TYR A 51 -18.36 3.90 13.83
N GLY A 52 -19.46 3.61 14.51
CA GLY A 52 -20.17 2.34 14.36
C GLY A 52 -21.62 2.40 14.79
N THR A 53 -22.21 1.23 14.99
CA THR A 53 -23.64 1.09 15.29
C THR A 53 -23.85 0.47 16.67
N ALA A 54 -25.01 0.74 17.29
CA ALA A 54 -25.34 0.17 18.59
C ALA A 54 -25.24 -1.38 18.66
N PRO A 55 -25.64 -2.16 17.64
CA PRO A 55 -25.40 -3.61 17.61
C PRO A 55 -23.92 -4.00 17.66
N GLN A 56 -23.03 -3.24 17.00
CA GLN A 56 -21.59 -3.51 17.05
C GLN A 56 -21.03 -3.25 18.45
N ALA A 57 -21.40 -2.14 19.09
CA ALA A 57 -21.01 -1.84 20.47
C ALA A 57 -21.50 -2.93 21.44
N ARG A 58 -22.75 -3.40 21.30
CA ARG A 58 -23.26 -4.53 22.11
C ARG A 58 -22.46 -5.81 21.92
N LYS A 59 -22.00 -6.13 20.70
CA LYS A 59 -21.12 -7.28 20.47
C LYS A 59 -19.76 -7.13 21.13
N LEU A 60 -19.19 -5.91 21.17
CA LEU A 60 -17.94 -5.64 21.88
C LEU A 60 -18.08 -5.80 23.38
N VAL A 61 -19.21 -5.37 23.95
CA VAL A 61 -19.52 -5.61 25.36
C VAL A 61 -19.75 -7.10 25.64
N ALA A 62 -20.55 -7.79 24.84
CA ALA A 62 -20.84 -9.22 25.01
C ALA A 62 -19.63 -10.16 24.77
N SER A 63 -18.60 -9.68 24.07
CA SER A 63 -17.32 -10.38 23.90
C SER A 63 -16.29 -10.01 24.98
N GLY A 64 -16.60 -9.07 25.87
CA GLY A 64 -15.71 -8.60 26.93
C GLY A 64 -14.50 -7.82 26.39
N LEU A 65 -14.63 -7.22 25.21
CA LEU A 65 -13.64 -6.30 24.65
C LEU A 65 -13.86 -4.87 25.13
N TRP A 66 -15.12 -4.49 25.37
CA TRP A 66 -15.50 -3.23 25.99
C TRP A 66 -16.28 -3.50 27.27
N HIS A 67 -16.23 -2.54 28.18
CA HIS A 67 -17.08 -2.49 29.36
C HIS A 67 -17.90 -1.21 29.38
N PRO A 68 -19.21 -1.27 29.70
CA PRO A 68 -20.03 -0.09 29.94
C PRO A 68 -19.72 0.52 31.32
N ALA A 69 -20.46 1.58 31.68
CA ALA A 69 -20.53 2.04 33.06
C ALA A 69 -21.02 0.92 33.99
N ASP A 70 -20.57 0.95 35.24
CA ASP A 70 -20.96 0.01 36.31
C ASP A 70 -20.64 -1.46 36.03
N HIS A 71 -19.50 -1.72 35.38
CA HIS A 71 -19.06 -3.08 35.06
C HIS A 71 -18.22 -3.70 36.19
N ASP A 72 -18.20 -5.03 36.31
CA ASP A 72 -17.52 -5.72 37.43
C ASP A 72 -16.00 -5.96 37.24
N CYS A 73 -15.36 -5.35 36.24
CA CYS A 73 -13.94 -5.61 35.96
C CYS A 73 -13.04 -4.82 36.90
N THR A 74 -12.11 -5.51 37.57
CA THR A 74 -11.15 -4.89 38.50
C THR A 74 -9.98 -4.18 37.82
N ARG A 75 -9.73 -4.48 36.53
CA ARG A 75 -8.58 -3.93 35.78
C ARG A 75 -8.91 -2.65 35.02
N CYS A 76 -10.18 -2.44 34.70
CA CYS A 76 -10.62 -1.36 33.84
C CYS A 76 -11.20 -0.23 34.68
N LYS A 77 -10.95 1.01 34.27
CA LYS A 77 -11.50 2.18 34.93
C LYS A 77 -12.99 2.28 34.62
N GLN A 78 -13.81 2.67 35.59
CA GLN A 78 -15.23 2.95 35.36
C GLN A 78 -15.40 4.16 34.44
N PRO A 79 -16.05 4.00 33.26
CA PRO A 79 -16.39 5.12 32.41
C PRO A 79 -17.63 5.87 32.95
N ALA A 80 -17.89 7.07 32.42
CA ALA A 80 -19.13 7.79 32.72
C ALA A 80 -20.36 7.04 32.14
N SER A 81 -21.55 7.36 32.65
CA SER A 81 -22.79 6.76 32.12
C SER A 81 -22.95 7.07 30.62
N GLY A 82 -23.17 6.02 29.81
CA GLY A 82 -23.27 6.12 28.35
C GLY A 82 -21.93 6.01 27.60
N ASP A 83 -20.81 6.03 28.31
CA ASP A 83 -19.47 5.80 27.75
C ASP A 83 -19.04 4.34 27.93
N TYR A 84 -17.97 3.99 27.21
CA TYR A 84 -17.37 2.66 27.26
C TYR A 84 -15.89 2.76 27.63
N VAL A 85 -15.34 1.69 28.18
CA VAL A 85 -13.90 1.53 28.34
C VAL A 85 -13.42 0.30 27.61
N MET A 86 -12.30 0.41 26.93
CA MET A 86 -11.66 -0.72 26.26
C MET A 86 -10.91 -1.58 27.27
N HIS A 87 -11.20 -2.88 27.24
CA HIS A 87 -10.63 -3.82 28.18
C HIS A 87 -9.11 -3.92 28.04
N ASP A 88 -8.40 -3.87 29.18
CA ASP A 88 -6.95 -4.03 29.29
C ASP A 88 -6.11 -3.07 28.41
N PHE A 89 -6.64 -1.88 28.10
CA PHE A 89 -5.96 -0.88 27.26
C PHE A 89 -4.54 -0.56 27.77
N LEU A 90 -4.42 -0.27 29.07
CA LEU A 90 -3.17 0.17 29.71
C LEU A 90 -2.14 -0.95 29.92
N ILE A 91 -2.50 -2.21 29.68
CA ILE A 91 -1.52 -3.31 29.73
C ILE A 91 -0.54 -3.21 28.56
N TYR A 92 -1.05 -2.85 27.38
CA TYR A 92 -0.25 -2.82 26.15
C TYR A 92 0.01 -1.39 25.65
N ASN A 93 -0.89 -0.46 25.93
CA ASN A 93 -0.80 0.93 25.49
C ASN A 93 -0.25 1.83 26.61
N PRO A 94 0.52 2.88 26.25
CA PRO A 94 1.07 3.79 27.24
C PRO A 94 -0.05 4.62 27.91
N SER A 95 0.15 4.94 29.19
CA SER A 95 -0.69 5.90 29.93
C SER A 95 -0.49 7.33 29.42
N ARG A 96 -1.42 8.24 29.76
CA ARG A 96 -1.32 9.65 29.37
C ARG A 96 -0.01 10.26 29.86
N ALA A 97 0.32 10.06 31.15
CA ALA A 97 1.52 10.58 31.77
C ALA A 97 2.79 10.14 31.04
N ARG A 98 2.89 8.84 30.71
CA ARG A 98 4.05 8.30 29.98
C ARG A 98 4.20 8.94 28.60
N VAL A 99 3.11 9.13 27.87
CA VAL A 99 3.16 9.78 26.55
C VAL A 99 3.59 11.24 26.67
N GLU A 100 3.11 11.96 27.68
CA GLU A 100 3.48 13.35 27.93
C GLU A 100 4.97 13.48 28.28
N ASP A 101 5.48 12.59 29.13
CA ASP A 101 6.91 12.51 29.49
C ASP A 101 7.77 12.20 28.26
N ASP A 102 7.36 11.22 27.44
CA ASP A 102 8.07 10.86 26.21
C ASP A 102 8.11 12.03 25.21
N ARG A 103 7.01 12.80 25.13
CA ARG A 103 6.92 14.01 24.28
C ARG A 103 7.84 15.12 24.81
N ALA A 104 7.84 15.37 26.12
CA ALA A 104 8.72 16.36 26.75
C ALA A 104 10.20 16.00 26.56
N ALA A 105 10.56 14.74 26.79
CA ALA A 105 11.92 14.24 26.59
C ALA A 105 12.34 14.33 25.11
N ALA A 106 11.43 14.06 24.17
CA ALA A 106 11.71 14.23 22.74
C ALA A 106 11.92 15.70 22.35
N ALA A 107 11.10 16.62 22.89
CA ALA A 107 11.25 18.05 22.66
C ALA A 107 12.59 18.58 23.21
N GLU A 108 12.99 18.14 24.41
CA GLU A 108 14.26 18.50 25.02
C GLU A 108 15.46 17.98 24.20
N ARG A 109 15.42 16.72 23.75
CA ARG A 109 16.45 16.18 22.83
C ARG A 109 16.55 17.00 21.55
N GLN A 110 15.42 17.40 20.97
CA GLN A 110 15.39 18.21 19.77
C GLN A 110 15.94 19.62 20.01
N LYS A 111 15.63 20.23 21.15
CA LYS A 111 16.18 21.54 21.56
C LYS A 111 17.70 21.49 21.67
N ARG A 112 18.25 20.51 22.40
CA ARG A 112 19.70 20.32 22.55
C ARG A 112 20.40 20.09 21.22
N ALA A 113 19.80 19.30 20.33
CA ALA A 113 20.35 19.06 18.99
C ALA A 113 20.38 20.35 18.15
N ARG A 114 19.35 21.20 18.26
CA ARG A 114 19.30 22.49 17.55
C ARG A 114 20.31 23.50 18.10
N GLU A 115 20.47 23.56 19.42
CA GLU A 115 21.47 24.41 20.10
C GLU A 115 22.88 24.00 19.70
N LYS A 116 23.22 22.71 19.79
CA LYS A 116 24.52 22.20 19.35
C LYS A 116 24.80 22.49 17.88
N ALA A 117 23.81 22.31 17.00
CA ALA A 117 23.96 22.64 15.59
C ALA A 117 24.12 24.15 15.35
N ALA A 118 23.49 25.00 16.18
CA ALA A 118 23.67 26.45 16.11
C ALA A 118 25.05 26.89 16.59
N GLU A 119 25.56 26.28 17.67
CA GLU A 119 26.92 26.48 18.16
C GLU A 119 27.97 26.08 17.11
N GLN A 120 27.81 24.91 16.49
CA GLN A 120 28.69 24.47 15.40
C GLN A 120 28.69 25.45 14.22
N ARG A 121 27.52 25.90 13.77
CA ARG A 121 27.43 26.92 12.71
C ARG A 121 28.06 28.26 13.12
N ASN A 122 27.97 28.64 14.40
CA ASN A 122 28.60 29.86 14.89
C ASN A 122 30.12 29.73 14.95
N GLN A 123 30.65 28.57 15.34
CA GLN A 123 32.07 28.26 15.29
C GLN A 123 32.62 28.26 13.85
N GLU A 124 31.87 27.68 12.90
CA GLU A 124 32.22 27.71 11.47
C GLU A 124 32.18 29.14 10.90
N ARG A 125 31.21 29.96 11.33
CA ARG A 125 31.07 31.35 10.87
C ARG A 125 32.08 32.30 11.51
N ASN A 126 32.47 32.05 12.75
CA ASN A 126 33.42 32.85 13.49
C ASN A 126 34.61 31.99 13.93
N PRO A 127 35.47 31.56 12.98
CA PRO A 127 36.70 30.91 13.36
C PRO A 127 37.50 31.94 14.16
N LEU A 128 37.56 31.74 15.48
CA LEU A 128 38.55 32.36 16.36
C LEU A 128 39.92 31.76 16.05
N ASP A 129 40.32 31.91 14.80
CA ASP A 129 41.67 31.99 14.30
C ASP A 129 41.62 32.85 13.03
N SER A 130 41.06 34.06 13.17
CA SER A 130 41.29 35.13 12.22
C SER A 130 42.77 35.46 12.24
N SER A 131 43.53 34.74 11.41
CA SER A 131 44.91 35.09 11.01
C SER A 131 45.02 36.50 10.41
N ALA A 132 43.89 37.21 10.26
CA ALA A 132 43.78 38.61 9.89
C ALA A 132 44.48 39.59 10.85
N ASN A 133 44.90 39.15 12.05
CA ASN A 133 45.70 39.97 12.98
C ASN A 133 47.14 39.47 13.19
N ARG A 134 47.68 38.63 12.30
CA ARG A 134 49.12 38.35 12.32
C ARG A 134 49.85 39.64 11.91
N PRO A 135 50.76 40.21 12.74
CA PRO A 135 51.49 41.41 12.36
C PRO A 135 52.28 41.10 11.10
N ARG A 136 52.01 41.87 10.02
CA ARG A 136 52.82 41.84 8.81
C ARG A 136 54.19 42.38 9.17
N THR A 137 55.13 41.50 9.49
CA THR A 137 56.56 41.80 9.35
C THR A 137 56.85 41.93 7.86
N ILE A 138 56.68 43.17 7.38
CA ILE A 138 57.38 43.68 6.21
C ILE A 138 58.85 43.69 6.62
N ASP A 139 59.66 42.86 5.98
CA ASP A 139 61.07 43.12 5.67
C ASP A 139 61.71 41.84 5.13
N VAL A 140 61.63 41.61 3.81
CA VAL A 140 62.74 40.93 3.10
C VAL A 140 62.85 41.46 1.66
N PRO A 141 64.05 41.90 1.21
CA PRO A 141 64.29 42.44 -0.11
C PRO A 141 64.14 41.43 -1.25
N TRP A 142 63.70 41.99 -2.38
CA TRP A 142 63.50 41.42 -3.71
C TRP A 142 64.70 40.58 -4.21
N ALA A 143 64.48 39.30 -4.51
CA ALA A 143 65.41 38.46 -5.25
C ALA A 143 64.77 37.99 -6.56
N GLU A 144 65.20 38.66 -7.62
CA GLU A 144 65.34 38.24 -9.02
C GLU A 144 64.58 37.01 -9.53
N ASN A 145 63.64 37.32 -10.43
CA ASN A 145 63.24 36.57 -11.62
C ASN A 145 64.13 35.38 -12.00
N ARG A 146 63.63 34.17 -11.73
CA ARG A 146 63.89 32.97 -12.54
C ARG A 146 62.56 32.26 -12.79
N GLU A 147 61.98 32.47 -13.96
CA GLU A 147 61.22 31.39 -14.59
C GLU A 147 62.25 30.35 -15.09
N PRO A 148 61.99 29.04 -14.96
CA PRO A 148 61.23 28.41 -16.03
C PRO A 148 60.38 27.18 -15.68
N SER A 149 59.43 26.97 -16.59
CA SER A 149 59.05 25.70 -17.24
C SER A 149 57.62 25.24 -16.93
N ALA A 150 56.79 25.45 -17.95
CA ALA A 150 55.51 24.81 -18.13
C ALA A 150 55.65 23.27 -18.08
N ASN A 151 54.64 22.62 -17.52
CA ASN A 151 54.24 21.24 -17.78
C ASN A 151 55.21 20.12 -17.36
N GLN A 152 55.35 19.87 -16.04
CA GLN A 152 55.71 18.52 -15.58
C GLN A 152 55.10 18.23 -14.20
N ILE A 153 53.85 17.78 -14.18
CA ILE A 153 53.32 16.94 -13.10
C ILE A 153 53.20 15.54 -13.71
N GLU A 154 54.21 14.72 -13.45
CA GLU A 154 54.16 13.28 -13.70
C GLU A 154 53.29 12.64 -12.61
N PHE A 155 52.25 11.93 -13.02
CA PHE A 155 51.50 11.01 -12.15
C PHE A 155 52.32 9.74 -11.97
N PRO A 156 52.68 9.31 -10.74
CA PRO A 156 53.27 8.00 -10.54
C PRO A 156 52.15 6.95 -10.55
N ASP A 157 52.07 6.20 -11.64
CA ASP A 157 51.46 4.87 -11.65
C ASP A 157 52.41 3.87 -10.98
N ASP A 158 51.87 3.08 -10.05
CA ASP A 158 52.35 1.79 -9.55
C ASP A 158 53.80 1.64 -9.07
N ILE A 159 53.98 1.41 -7.77
CA ILE A 159 54.62 0.15 -7.31
C ILE A 159 53.85 -0.41 -6.10
N ALA A 160 53.14 -1.50 -6.38
CA ALA A 160 52.67 -2.49 -5.43
C ALA A 160 53.79 -3.49 -5.06
N GLY A 161 53.66 -4.13 -3.89
CA GLY A 161 54.42 -5.33 -3.51
C GLY A 161 54.53 -5.50 -1.99
N GLN A 162 53.44 -5.77 -1.25
CA GLN A 162 52.99 -7.12 -0.87
C GLN A 162 54.05 -7.96 -0.14
N GLY A 163 53.84 -8.13 1.17
CA GLY A 163 54.49 -9.12 2.03
C GLY A 163 53.48 -10.14 2.57
N VAL A 164 52.95 -10.97 1.66
CA VAL A 164 52.39 -12.33 1.86
C VAL A 164 51.02 -12.48 2.59
N PRO A 165 50.29 -13.62 2.44
CA PRO A 165 49.07 -13.65 1.64
C PRO A 165 47.84 -14.07 2.45
N SER A 166 46.67 -13.48 2.20
CA SER A 166 45.40 -14.11 2.57
C SER A 166 44.58 -14.28 1.31
N GLN A 167 44.62 -15.51 0.78
CA GLN A 167 43.73 -15.95 -0.27
C GLN A 167 42.28 -15.69 0.11
N ARG A 168 41.51 -15.23 -0.88
CA ARG A 168 40.09 -15.48 -0.96
C ARG A 168 39.89 -16.77 -1.74
N ASP A 169 39.10 -17.67 -1.18
CA ASP A 169 38.19 -18.51 -1.97
C ASP A 169 36.90 -18.77 -1.19
N ALA A 170 35.82 -18.77 -1.99
CA ALA A 170 34.50 -19.37 -1.77
C ALA A 170 33.55 -18.82 -0.68
N VAL A 171 32.46 -18.25 -1.22
CA VAL A 171 31.07 -18.57 -0.88
C VAL A 171 30.85 -20.00 -0.35
N ASP A 172 30.34 -20.13 0.88
CA ASP A 172 29.25 -21.06 1.19
C ASP A 172 28.47 -20.60 2.45
N PRO A 173 27.15 -20.79 2.50
CA PRO A 173 26.31 -20.49 3.65
C PRO A 173 26.22 -21.70 4.59
N SER A 174 26.24 -21.53 5.91
CA SER A 174 25.57 -22.51 6.79
C SER A 174 25.20 -21.94 8.17
N ARG A 175 23.89 -21.74 8.35
CA ARG A 175 23.16 -22.39 9.44
C ARG A 175 21.67 -22.38 9.11
N SER A 176 21.28 -23.37 8.33
CA SER A 176 19.98 -24.02 8.45
C SER A 176 20.18 -25.53 8.27
N PRO A 177 19.36 -26.37 8.91
CA PRO A 177 19.72 -27.74 9.24
C PRO A 177 19.79 -28.66 8.01
N ARG A 178 20.78 -29.55 8.00
CA ARG A 178 20.89 -30.65 7.03
C ARG A 178 19.68 -31.59 7.18
N PRO A 179 19.04 -32.04 6.08
CA PRO A 179 18.15 -33.18 6.11
C PRO A 179 18.97 -34.48 6.25
N ASP A 180 18.52 -35.34 7.16
CA ASP A 180 18.99 -36.70 7.41
C ASP A 180 18.83 -37.60 6.17
N PRO A 181 19.85 -38.40 5.76
CA PRO A 181 19.77 -39.26 4.58
C PRO A 181 18.91 -40.53 4.76
N THR A 182 18.20 -40.70 5.88
CA THR A 182 17.44 -41.94 6.17
C THR A 182 15.93 -41.84 5.96
N ARG A 183 15.41 -40.79 5.30
CA ARG A 183 13.96 -40.61 5.12
C ARG A 183 13.43 -41.31 3.85
N PRO A 184 12.45 -42.23 3.93
CA PRO A 184 11.88 -42.91 2.76
C PRO A 184 11.18 -41.93 1.81
N ALA A 185 11.39 -42.13 0.50
CA ALA A 185 10.78 -41.35 -0.57
C ALA A 185 9.24 -41.55 -0.60
N VAL A 186 8.49 -40.45 -0.56
CA VAL A 186 7.04 -40.44 -0.83
C VAL A 186 6.85 -40.05 -2.31
N PRO A 187 5.99 -40.75 -3.08
CA PRO A 187 5.80 -40.50 -4.51
C PRO A 187 5.08 -39.16 -4.78
N PRO A 188 5.19 -38.62 -6.01
CA PRO A 188 4.70 -37.29 -6.34
C PRO A 188 3.21 -37.33 -6.65
N THR A 189 2.37 -36.81 -5.75
CA THR A 189 1.04 -36.33 -6.13
C THR A 189 0.63 -35.18 -5.21
N GLU A 190 0.15 -34.10 -5.85
CA GLU A 190 -0.44 -32.88 -5.28
C GLU A 190 0.53 -31.84 -4.70
N VAL A 191 1.08 -31.08 -5.65
CA VAL A 191 1.69 -29.76 -5.46
C VAL A 191 0.64 -28.79 -4.90
N GLN A 192 0.78 -28.48 -3.61
CA GLN A 192 0.26 -27.25 -3.00
C GLN A 192 1.24 -26.12 -3.37
N GLN A 193 0.90 -25.30 -4.37
CA GLN A 193 1.71 -24.15 -4.77
C GLN A 193 1.19 -22.87 -4.11
N ALA A 194 1.57 -22.69 -2.85
CA ALA A 194 1.80 -21.36 -2.29
C ALA A 194 3.26 -20.99 -2.61
N SER A 195 3.47 -20.15 -3.62
CA SER A 195 4.78 -19.59 -3.94
C SER A 195 4.88 -18.16 -3.42
N TYR A 196 5.53 -17.97 -2.28
CA TYR A 196 6.19 -16.71 -1.94
C TYR A 196 7.62 -16.77 -2.48
N GLY A 197 7.82 -16.22 -3.67
CA GLY A 197 9.13 -16.05 -4.30
C GLY A 197 9.67 -14.64 -4.06
N TYR A 198 10.81 -14.58 -3.37
CA TYR A 198 11.69 -13.43 -3.26
C TYR A 198 12.03 -12.89 -4.66
N GLY A 199 11.68 -11.63 -4.93
CA GLY A 199 12.06 -10.90 -6.16
C GLY A 199 11.01 -10.78 -7.27
N SER A 200 9.77 -11.23 -7.08
CA SER A 200 8.71 -11.03 -8.08
C SER A 200 8.10 -9.63 -7.96
N THR A 201 7.96 -8.93 -9.09
CA THR A 201 7.15 -7.70 -9.20
C THR A 201 5.79 -7.89 -8.53
N PRO A 202 5.24 -6.87 -7.84
CA PRO A 202 3.96 -7.02 -7.15
C PRO A 202 2.91 -7.47 -8.18
N ALA A 203 2.41 -8.69 -7.98
CA ALA A 203 1.42 -9.28 -8.86
C ALA A 203 0.21 -8.35 -8.94
N VAL A 204 -0.20 -7.99 -10.16
CA VAL A 204 -1.31 -7.06 -10.41
C VAL A 204 -2.54 -7.48 -9.59
N PRO A 205 -3.06 -6.61 -8.71
CA PRO A 205 -4.26 -6.86 -7.91
C PRO A 205 -5.45 -7.32 -8.77
N PRO A 206 -6.32 -8.21 -8.25
CA PRO A 206 -7.39 -8.85 -9.03
C PRO A 206 -8.41 -7.87 -9.62
N ASN A 207 -8.71 -6.78 -8.91
CA ASN A 207 -9.55 -5.66 -9.34
C ASN A 207 -8.95 -4.85 -10.51
N CYS A 208 -7.63 -4.83 -10.67
CA CYS A 208 -6.94 -4.15 -11.77
C CYS A 208 -6.72 -5.04 -13.00
N ARG A 209 -6.94 -6.36 -12.89
CA ARG A 209 -6.79 -7.30 -14.02
C ARG A 209 -7.69 -6.96 -15.22
N PRO A 210 -8.99 -6.64 -15.04
CA PRO A 210 -9.85 -6.28 -16.17
C PRO A 210 -9.34 -5.05 -16.94
N LEU A 211 -8.80 -4.04 -16.23
CA LEU A 211 -8.20 -2.87 -16.87
C LEU A 211 -6.91 -3.22 -17.60
N ARG A 212 -6.06 -4.06 -17.01
CA ARG A 212 -4.83 -4.54 -17.67
C ARG A 212 -5.14 -5.29 -18.95
N ASP A 213 -6.08 -6.21 -18.89
CA ASP A 213 -6.43 -7.05 -20.01
C ASP A 213 -7.09 -6.21 -21.12
N ALA A 214 -7.94 -5.23 -20.75
CA ALA A 214 -8.53 -4.26 -21.68
C ALA A 214 -7.50 -3.32 -22.34
N LEU A 215 -6.51 -2.82 -21.60
CA LEU A 215 -5.39 -2.03 -22.16
C LEU A 215 -4.53 -2.87 -23.10
N THR A 216 -4.26 -4.12 -22.74
CA THR A 216 -3.50 -5.06 -23.56
C THR A 216 -4.25 -5.38 -24.86
N ALA A 217 -5.56 -5.65 -24.78
CA ALA A 217 -6.43 -5.85 -25.94
C ALA A 217 -6.51 -4.58 -26.83
N ALA A 218 -6.37 -3.41 -26.23
CA ALA A 218 -6.29 -2.13 -26.93
C ALA A 218 -4.92 -1.85 -27.57
N GLY A 219 -3.93 -2.75 -27.43
CA GLY A 219 -2.58 -2.61 -27.97
C GLY A 219 -1.64 -1.74 -27.12
N ILE A 220 -2.05 -1.38 -25.90
CA ILE A 220 -1.27 -0.57 -24.97
C ILE A 220 -0.58 -1.50 -23.98
N VAL A 221 0.65 -1.91 -24.29
CA VAL A 221 1.48 -2.75 -23.43
C VAL A 221 2.39 -1.86 -22.60
N VAL A 222 2.18 -1.85 -21.29
CA VAL A 222 2.95 -1.05 -20.32
C VAL A 222 3.32 -1.89 -19.10
N GLU A 223 4.38 -1.49 -18.41
CA GLU A 223 4.82 -2.07 -17.15
C GLU A 223 3.88 -1.70 -16.00
N TRP A 224 3.59 -2.68 -15.15
CA TRP A 224 2.71 -2.55 -13.98
C TRP A 224 3.52 -2.51 -12.67
N SER A 225 4.69 -1.88 -12.70
CA SER A 225 5.52 -1.61 -11.51
C SER A 225 5.05 -0.32 -10.83
N LEU A 226 4.12 -0.46 -9.91
CA LEU A 226 3.59 0.62 -9.08
C LEU A 226 4.09 0.45 -7.64
N ALA A 227 4.35 1.56 -6.96
CA ALA A 227 4.55 1.55 -5.52
C ALA A 227 3.20 1.27 -4.82
N GLU A 228 3.25 0.79 -3.57
CA GLU A 228 2.04 0.42 -2.81
C GLU A 228 1.00 1.56 -2.73
N ALA A 229 1.45 2.80 -2.49
CA ALA A 229 0.57 3.97 -2.48
C ALA A 229 -0.07 4.29 -3.84
N GLU A 230 0.57 3.92 -4.95
CA GLU A 230 0.07 4.16 -6.30
C GLU A 230 -0.91 3.08 -6.73
N TRP A 231 -0.72 1.85 -6.25
CA TRP A 231 -1.73 0.80 -6.36
C TRP A 231 -3.04 1.24 -5.73
N PHE A 232 -3.04 1.73 -4.49
CA PHE A 232 -4.27 2.23 -3.85
C PHE A 232 -4.98 3.33 -4.64
N ARG A 233 -4.21 4.24 -5.28
CA ARG A 233 -4.79 5.30 -6.12
C ARG A 233 -5.41 4.73 -7.39
N LEU A 234 -4.73 3.78 -8.04
CA LEU A 234 -5.25 3.11 -9.24
C LEU A 234 -6.54 2.36 -8.92
N GLU A 235 -6.58 1.63 -7.82
CA GLU A 235 -7.77 0.90 -7.38
C GLU A 235 -8.96 1.83 -7.13
N ALA A 236 -8.74 2.94 -6.43
CA ALA A 236 -9.78 3.93 -6.19
C ALA A 236 -10.31 4.57 -7.49
N VAL A 237 -9.44 4.80 -8.47
CA VAL A 237 -9.82 5.30 -9.80
C VAL A 237 -10.65 4.25 -10.56
N VAL A 238 -10.23 2.99 -10.57
CA VAL A 238 -10.96 1.88 -11.21
C VAL A 238 -12.33 1.66 -10.56
N GLN A 239 -12.47 1.89 -9.25
CA GLN A 239 -13.78 1.82 -8.58
C GLN A 239 -14.70 2.99 -8.92
N ARG A 240 -14.13 4.17 -9.18
CA ARG A 240 -14.90 5.41 -9.45
C ARG A 240 -15.25 5.61 -10.92
N THR A 241 -14.53 4.96 -11.83
CA THR A 241 -14.63 5.18 -13.27
C THR A 241 -14.72 3.85 -14.01
N ALA A 242 -15.53 3.80 -15.06
CA ALA A 242 -15.68 2.59 -15.84
C ALA A 242 -14.38 2.28 -16.63
N VAL A 243 -14.01 1.00 -16.68
CA VAL A 243 -12.81 0.51 -17.40
C VAL A 243 -12.74 1.00 -18.86
N PRO A 244 -13.83 1.04 -19.66
CA PRO A 244 -13.79 1.56 -21.02
C PRO A 244 -13.32 3.02 -21.12
N ALA A 245 -13.80 3.89 -20.21
CA ALA A 245 -13.42 5.30 -20.20
C ALA A 245 -11.93 5.51 -19.89
N LEU A 246 -11.36 4.67 -19.02
CA LEU A 246 -9.94 4.67 -18.71
C LEU A 246 -9.09 4.24 -19.92
N VAL A 247 -9.55 3.22 -20.65
CA VAL A 247 -8.89 2.72 -21.86
C VAL A 247 -8.94 3.76 -22.99
N ASP A 248 -10.07 4.44 -23.19
CA ASP A 248 -10.20 5.50 -24.20
C ASP A 248 -9.29 6.69 -23.90
N HIS A 249 -9.22 7.11 -22.64
CA HIS A 249 -8.26 8.14 -22.22
C HIS A 249 -6.82 7.69 -22.46
N ALA A 250 -6.47 6.45 -22.10
CA ALA A 250 -5.13 5.93 -22.32
C ALA A 250 -4.77 5.85 -23.81
N ARG A 251 -5.72 5.46 -24.68
CA ARG A 251 -5.54 5.46 -26.14
C ARG A 251 -5.27 6.86 -26.69
N GLU A 252 -6.01 7.86 -26.23
CA GLU A 252 -5.80 9.25 -26.65
C GLU A 252 -4.42 9.76 -26.23
N GLN A 253 -4.03 9.51 -24.98
CA GLN A 253 -2.70 9.88 -24.49
C GLN A 253 -1.58 9.11 -25.18
N TRP A 254 -1.77 7.82 -25.47
CA TRP A 254 -0.82 7.00 -26.21
C TRP A 254 -0.56 7.51 -27.63
N ARG A 255 -1.61 7.99 -28.32
CA ARG A 255 -1.50 8.60 -29.66
C ARG A 255 -0.81 9.97 -29.64
N ARG A 256 -1.05 10.76 -28.59
CA ARG A 256 -0.47 12.10 -28.44
C ARG A 256 0.96 12.07 -27.86
N ALA A 257 1.36 10.98 -27.24
CA ALA A 257 2.67 10.87 -26.61
C ALA A 257 3.79 10.88 -27.66
N ARG A 258 4.71 11.84 -27.53
CA ARG A 258 5.93 11.91 -28.34
C ARG A 258 6.85 10.70 -28.17
N SER A 259 6.74 10.00 -27.05
CA SER A 259 7.50 8.81 -26.69
C SER A 259 6.58 7.81 -26.01
N ARG A 260 6.69 6.53 -26.37
CA ARG A 260 5.80 5.49 -25.85
C ARG A 260 5.95 5.36 -24.32
N PRO A 261 4.88 5.59 -23.54
CA PRO A 261 4.88 5.38 -22.10
C PRO A 261 5.32 3.95 -21.77
N ARG A 262 6.24 3.81 -20.80
CA ARG A 262 6.75 2.50 -20.37
C ARG A 262 5.99 1.91 -19.21
N SER A 263 5.33 2.74 -18.38
CA SER A 263 4.63 2.33 -17.16
C SER A 263 3.22 2.89 -17.12
N VAL A 264 2.31 2.13 -16.52
CA VAL A 264 0.92 2.54 -16.24
C VAL A 264 0.83 3.82 -15.40
N ARG A 265 1.90 4.14 -14.64
CA ARG A 265 2.05 5.39 -13.87
C ARG A 265 1.81 6.65 -14.70
N TYR A 266 2.14 6.61 -15.99
CA TYR A 266 1.98 7.75 -16.89
C TYR A 266 0.53 8.23 -17.00
N PHE A 267 -0.44 7.30 -16.92
CA PHE A 267 -1.86 7.64 -17.09
C PHE A 267 -2.56 8.04 -15.78
N LEU A 268 -1.95 7.76 -14.63
CA LEU A 268 -2.57 8.00 -13.31
C LEU A 268 -3.02 9.45 -13.10
N PRO A 269 -2.21 10.49 -13.38
CA PRO A 269 -2.65 11.87 -13.18
C PRO A 269 -3.88 12.22 -14.04
N GLY A 270 -3.89 11.77 -15.30
CA GLY A 270 -5.01 11.98 -16.22
C GLY A 270 -6.27 11.27 -15.76
N TRP A 271 -6.14 10.02 -15.31
CA TRP A 271 -7.28 9.25 -14.81
C TRP A 271 -7.85 9.79 -13.50
N THR A 272 -7.05 10.39 -12.62
CA THR A 272 -7.56 11.04 -11.39
C THR A 272 -8.40 12.28 -11.65
N ALA A 273 -8.20 12.93 -12.81
CA ALA A 273 -8.93 14.12 -13.21
C ALA A 273 -10.20 13.80 -14.03
N LEU A 274 -10.44 12.53 -14.36
CA LEU A 274 -11.64 12.13 -15.09
C LEU A 274 -12.89 12.26 -14.19
N PRO A 275 -14.01 12.78 -14.74
CA PRO A 275 -15.26 12.87 -14.00
C PRO A 275 -15.76 11.45 -13.65
N PRO A 276 -16.39 11.26 -12.48
CA PRO A 276 -17.05 10.00 -12.17
C PRO A 276 -18.14 9.73 -13.20
N VAL A 277 -18.29 8.46 -13.61
CA VAL A 277 -19.35 8.08 -14.54
C VAL A 277 -20.71 8.33 -13.87
N PRO A 278 -21.65 9.07 -14.50
CA PRO A 278 -22.97 9.25 -13.93
C PRO A 278 -23.66 7.89 -13.80
N THR A 279 -24.29 7.65 -12.66
CA THR A 279 -25.03 6.42 -12.36
C THR A 279 -26.06 6.17 -13.46
N GLY A 280 -25.79 5.18 -14.32
CA GLY A 280 -26.66 4.81 -15.46
C GLY A 280 -26.07 4.99 -16.86
N ALA A 281 -24.80 5.41 -17.03
CA ALA A 281 -24.19 5.46 -18.36
C ALA A 281 -23.87 4.03 -18.88
N PRO A 282 -24.21 3.72 -20.14
CA PRO A 282 -23.95 2.40 -20.72
C PRO A 282 -22.45 2.13 -20.83
N THR A 283 -22.00 1.06 -20.19
CA THR A 283 -20.63 0.56 -20.30
C THR A 283 -20.44 -0.22 -21.60
N SER A 284 -20.44 0.50 -22.74
CA SER A 284 -19.77 0.20 -24.03
C SER A 284 -20.47 0.95 -25.18
N PRO A 285 -19.74 1.42 -26.21
CA PRO A 285 -20.36 1.75 -27.50
C PRO A 285 -20.77 0.42 -28.16
N GLY A 286 -22.02 0.01 -27.96
CA GLY A 286 -22.61 -1.19 -28.57
C GLY A 286 -23.34 -2.14 -27.62
N ALA A 287 -23.41 -1.88 -26.32
CA ALA A 287 -24.13 -2.75 -25.38
C ALA A 287 -25.64 -2.45 -25.26
N ASP A 288 -26.13 -1.32 -25.81
CA ASP A 288 -27.55 -0.94 -25.85
C ASP A 288 -28.20 -1.16 -27.23
N VAL A 289 -27.92 -2.29 -27.86
CA VAL A 289 -28.84 -2.84 -28.86
C VAL A 289 -29.42 -4.10 -28.26
N ILE A 290 -30.54 -3.94 -27.54
CA ILE A 290 -31.48 -5.05 -27.40
C ILE A 290 -31.83 -5.44 -28.84
N PRO A 291 -31.55 -6.67 -29.33
CA PRO A 291 -32.17 -7.09 -30.56
C PRO A 291 -33.67 -6.98 -30.31
N LEU A 292 -34.33 -6.02 -30.97
CA LEU A 292 -35.79 -6.02 -31.02
C LEU A 292 -36.15 -7.40 -31.54
N ASP A 293 -36.68 -8.25 -30.66
CA ASP A 293 -37.23 -9.54 -31.02
C ASP A 293 -38.04 -9.30 -32.29
N ALA A 294 -37.65 -9.97 -33.38
CA ALA A 294 -38.39 -9.93 -34.62
C ALA A 294 -39.86 -10.16 -34.26
N ALA A 295 -40.69 -9.18 -34.59
CA ALA A 295 -42.08 -9.13 -34.17
C ALA A 295 -42.71 -10.52 -34.36
N ARG A 296 -43.26 -11.08 -33.27
CA ARG A 296 -43.91 -12.40 -33.28
C ARG A 296 -44.76 -12.50 -34.56
N PRO A 297 -44.60 -13.55 -35.38
CA PRO A 297 -45.31 -13.64 -36.64
C PRO A 297 -46.81 -13.46 -36.42
N GLY A 298 -47.39 -12.54 -37.18
CA GLY A 298 -48.81 -12.23 -37.13
C GLY A 298 -49.64 -13.50 -37.34
N ARG A 299 -50.90 -13.49 -36.89
CA ARG A 299 -51.81 -14.65 -36.96
C ARG A 299 -51.87 -15.29 -38.36
N VAL A 300 -51.69 -14.48 -39.41
CA VAL A 300 -51.66 -14.91 -40.81
C VAL A 300 -50.38 -15.67 -41.17
N GLN A 301 -49.21 -15.24 -40.69
CA GLN A 301 -47.94 -15.96 -40.91
C GLN A 301 -47.89 -17.27 -40.13
N ARG A 302 -48.44 -17.31 -38.91
CA ARG A 302 -48.59 -18.56 -38.16
C ARG A 302 -49.54 -19.56 -38.83
N ALA A 303 -50.61 -19.08 -39.47
CA ALA A 303 -51.49 -19.93 -40.27
C ALA A 303 -50.77 -20.44 -41.53
N ALA A 304 -50.04 -19.57 -42.24
CA ALA A 304 -49.27 -19.95 -43.42
C ALA A 304 -48.15 -20.97 -43.10
N ASP A 305 -47.51 -20.86 -41.94
CA ASP A 305 -46.48 -21.80 -41.49
C ASP A 305 -47.09 -23.16 -41.10
N LEU A 306 -48.28 -23.18 -40.46
CA LEU A 306 -49.01 -24.42 -40.16
C LEU A 306 -49.46 -25.16 -41.44
N PHE A 307 -49.93 -24.44 -42.45
CA PHE A 307 -50.27 -25.04 -43.76
C PHE A 307 -49.03 -25.51 -44.52
N ARG A 308 -47.87 -24.84 -44.35
CA ARG A 308 -46.60 -25.27 -44.96
C ARG A 308 -46.03 -26.53 -44.31
N THR A 309 -46.17 -26.68 -42.99
CA THR A 309 -45.81 -27.93 -42.30
C THR A 309 -46.76 -29.08 -42.64
N ALA A 310 -48.06 -28.81 -42.79
CA ALA A 310 -49.03 -29.83 -43.20
C ALA A 310 -48.85 -30.30 -44.66
N ALA A 311 -48.26 -29.47 -45.52
CA ALA A 311 -47.94 -29.84 -46.90
C ALA A 311 -46.62 -30.63 -47.05
N HIS A 312 -45.82 -30.75 -45.99
CA HIS A 312 -44.61 -31.60 -45.98
C HIS A 312 -44.84 -32.98 -45.33
N ASP A 313 -45.95 -33.18 -44.65
CA ASP A 313 -46.43 -34.50 -44.22
C ASP A 313 -47.45 -35.04 -45.23
N ASP A 314 -47.01 -35.26 -46.48
CA ASP A 314 -47.77 -36.03 -47.47
C ASP A 314 -47.29 -37.49 -47.41
N PRO A 315 -48.13 -38.45 -46.99
CA PRO A 315 -47.71 -39.84 -46.79
C PRO A 315 -47.70 -40.57 -48.14
N GLN A 316 -46.59 -40.46 -48.87
CA GLN A 316 -46.24 -41.36 -49.96
C GLN A 316 -45.21 -42.38 -49.48
N GLU A 317 -45.62 -43.33 -48.62
CA GLU A 317 -45.04 -44.68 -48.56
C GLU A 317 -45.78 -45.56 -47.54
N SER A 318 -46.87 -46.19 -47.99
CA SER A 318 -47.19 -47.59 -47.65
C SER A 318 -48.53 -47.98 -48.26
N ALA A 319 -48.52 -48.35 -49.55
CA ALA A 319 -49.53 -49.23 -50.11
C ALA A 319 -48.90 -50.09 -51.21
N GLN A 320 -48.76 -51.38 -50.86
CA GLN A 320 -48.49 -52.58 -51.68
C GLN A 320 -47.03 -52.92 -51.97
#